data_AF-A0A7V1L060-F1
#
_entry.id   AF-A0A7V1L060-F1
#
_cell.length_a   1.000
_cell.length_b   1.000
_cell.length_c   1.000
_cell.angle_alpha   90.00
_cell.angle_beta   90.00
_cell.angle_gamma   90.00
#
_symmetry.space_group_name_H-M   'P 1'
#
loop_
_entity.id
_entity.type
_entity.pdbx_description
1 polymer ?
#
loop_
_entity_poly.entity_id
_entity_poly.type
_entity_poly.pdbx_seq_one_letter_code
_entity_poly.pdbx_strand_id
1 'polypeptide(L)' 'MNNTQKGVKTISGWHRDFFVSFLRSQLATLQNVLAEIENSDRLEGDYVEESLKRVEKELHRFRRLYRNICYRNN' A
#
# COMPACT_ATOMS: atom_id res chain seq x y z
N MET A 1 -38.59 2.31 9.55
CA MET A 1 -37.17 2.71 9.61
C MET A 1 -36.40 1.85 8.64
N ASN A 2 -35.97 2.42 7.51
CA ASN A 2 -35.25 1.67 6.47
C ASN A 2 -33.78 1.61 6.88
N ASN A 3 -33.40 0.51 7.52
CA ASN A 3 -32.02 0.25 7.88
C ASN A 3 -31.23 -0.10 6.63
N THR A 4 -30.72 0.94 5.96
CA THR A 4 -29.68 0.83 4.94
C THR A 4 -28.37 0.42 5.62
N GLN A 5 -28.31 -0.79 6.18
CA GLN A 5 -27.04 -1.48 6.41
C GLN A 5 -26.48 -1.83 5.03
N LYS A 6 -25.87 -0.85 4.36
CA LYS A 6 -24.90 -1.12 3.31
C LYS A 6 -23.85 -2.01 3.95
N GLY A 7 -23.91 -3.30 3.66
CA GLY A 7 -23.11 -4.34 4.31
C GLY A 7 -21.63 -3.95 4.32
N VAL A 8 -21.14 -3.53 5.48
CA VAL A 8 -19.71 -3.41 5.72
C VAL A 8 -19.21 -4.84 5.78
N LYS A 9 -18.72 -5.34 4.65
CA LYS A 9 -18.09 -6.66 4.58
C LYS A 9 -16.83 -6.60 5.44
N THR A 10 -16.89 -7.23 6.60
CA THR A 10 -15.76 -7.31 7.52
C THR A 10 -14.65 -8.11 6.84
N ILE A 11 -13.53 -7.45 6.57
CA ILE A 11 -12.33 -8.09 6.04
C ILE A 11 -11.90 -9.15 7.05
N SER A 12 -11.65 -10.39 6.59
CA SER A 12 -11.20 -11.46 7.49
C SER A 12 -9.89 -11.06 8.17
N GLY A 13 -9.65 -11.57 9.39
CA GLY A 13 -8.44 -11.23 10.17
C GLY A 13 -7.14 -11.43 9.37
N TRP A 14 -7.06 -12.53 8.61
CA TRP A 14 -5.90 -12.82 7.77
C TRP A 14 -5.66 -11.78 6.67
N HIS A 15 -6.72 -11.33 5.98
CA HIS A 15 -6.59 -10.27 4.97
C HIS A 15 -6.19 -8.94 5.62
N ARG A 16 -6.72 -8.61 6.80
CA ARG A 16 -6.35 -7.41 7.54
C ARG A 16 -4.87 -7.42 7.90
N ASP A 17 -4.38 -8.53 8.44
CA ASP A 17 -2.99 -8.65 8.88
C ASP A 17 -2.02 -8.62 7.68
N PHE A 18 -2.41 -9.22 6.54
CA PHE A 18 -1.69 -9.09 5.27
C PHE A 18 -1.65 -7.63 4.79
N PHE A 19 -2.78 -6.93 4.77
CA PHE A 19 -2.83 -5.53 4.32
C PHE A 19 -1.98 -4.61 5.18
N VAL A 20 -2.04 -4.77 6.49
CA VAL A 20 -1.22 -3.99 7.42
C VAL A 20 0.26 -4.26 7.20
N SER A 21 0.65 -5.54 7.07
CA SER A 21 2.05 -5.92 6.85
C SER A 21 2.59 -5.39 5.52
N PHE A 22 1.78 -5.47 4.46
CA PHE A 22 2.12 -4.92 3.15
C PHE A 22 2.35 -3.40 3.21
N LEU A 23 1.42 -2.64 3.81
CA LEU A 23 1.54 -1.18 3.92
C LEU A 23 2.76 -0.78 4.76
N ARG A 24 3.06 -1.50 5.84
CA ARG A 24 4.28 -1.29 6.64
C ARG A 24 5.55 -1.50 5.81
N SER A 25 5.57 -2.51 4.94
CA SER A 25 6.71 -2.71 4.03
C SER A 25 6.88 -1.56 3.05
N GLN A 26 5.79 -1.00 2.49
CA GLN A 26 5.90 0.16 1.58
C GLN A 26 6.39 1.40 2.33
N LEU A 27 5.91 1.61 3.56
CA LEU A 27 6.37 2.71 4.42
C LEU A 27 7.87 2.60 4.70
N ALA A 28 8.36 1.40 5.05
CA ALA A 28 9.79 1.18 5.29
C ALA A 28 10.64 1.50 4.06
N THR A 29 10.19 1.13 2.85
CA THR A 29 10.87 1.51 1.61
C THR A 29 10.93 3.02 1.42
N LEU A 30 9.83 3.74 1.67
CA LEU A 30 9.81 5.20 1.56
C LEU A 30 10.70 5.89 2.61
N GLN A 31 10.76 5.35 3.83
CA GLN A 31 11.66 5.83 4.87
C GLN A 31 13.13 5.66 4.47
N ASN A 32 13.50 4.55 3.85
CA ASN A 32 14.85 4.34 3.35
C ASN A 32 15.19 5.32 2.21
N VAL A 33 14.26 5.54 1.27
CA VAL A 33 14.44 6.53 0.20
C VAL A 33 14.62 7.94 0.77
N LEU A 34 13.84 8.31 1.79
CA LEU A 34 13.98 9.59 2.47
C LEU A 34 15.37 9.72 3.12
N ALA A 35 15.80 8.69 3.85
CA ALA A 35 17.13 8.67 4.47
C ALA A 35 18.24 8.78 3.40
N GLU A 36 18.11 8.13 2.25
CA GLU A 36 19.09 8.24 1.16
C GLU A 36 19.19 9.67 0.63
N ILE A 37 18.05 10.34 0.44
CA ILE A 37 18.02 11.74 0.00
C ILE A 37 18.62 12.67 1.05
N GLU A 38 18.36 12.42 2.34
CA GLU A 38 18.85 13.25 3.45
C GLU A 38 20.35 13.09 3.69
N ASN A 39 20.90 11.90 3.47
CA ASN A 39 22.30 11.57 3.80
C ASN A 39 23.24 11.63 2.60
N SER A 40 22.72 11.81 1.38
CA SER A 40 23.56 11.84 0.18
C SER A 40 23.83 13.27 -0.32
N ASP A 41 25.11 13.61 -0.44
CA ASP A 41 25.57 14.86 -1.07
C ASP A 41 25.32 14.88 -2.60
N ARG A 42 25.08 13.70 -3.19
CA ARG A 42 24.75 13.54 -4.61
C ARG A 42 23.54 12.64 -4.72
N LEU A 43 22.38 13.21 -5.06
CA LEU A 43 21.18 12.43 -5.36
C LEU A 43 21.52 11.23 -6.26
N GLU A 44 21.50 10.02 -5.70
CA GLU A 44 21.46 8.77 -6.48
C GLU A 44 20.06 8.68 -7.10
N GLY A 45 19.84 9.56 -8.09
CA GLY A 45 18.54 9.79 -8.71
C GLY A 45 17.92 8.50 -9.26
N ASP A 46 18.76 7.61 -9.77
CA ASP A 46 18.34 6.32 -10.31
C ASP A 46 17.76 5.41 -9.21
N TYR A 47 18.43 5.29 -8.05
CA TYR A 47 17.94 4.48 -6.92
C TYR A 47 16.63 5.04 -6.35
N VAL A 48 16.58 6.37 -6.15
CA VAL A 48 15.40 7.06 -5.63
C VAL A 48 14.22 6.89 -6.58
N GLU A 49 14.43 7.13 -7.88
CA GLU A 49 13.40 7.03 -8.90
C GLU A 49 12.88 5.59 -9.06
N GLU A 50 13.76 4.60 -9.12
CA GLU A 50 13.37 3.19 -9.22
C GLU A 50 12.58 2.73 -7.99
N SER A 51 13.01 3.14 -6.79
CA SER A 51 12.35 2.79 -5.54
C SER A 51 10.94 3.40 -5.47
N LEU A 52 10.79 4.67 -5.86
CA LEU A 52 9.48 5.34 -5.90
C LEU A 52 8.55 4.69 -6.93
N LYS A 53 9.02 4.40 -8.15
CA LYS A 53 8.25 3.68 -9.18
C LYS A 53 7.79 2.31 -8.70
N ARG A 54 8.64 1.60 -7.97
CA ARG A 54 8.29 0.29 -7.40
C ARG A 54 7.18 0.40 -6.37
N VAL A 55 7.29 1.33 -5.42
CA VAL A 55 6.25 1.57 -4.40
C VAL A 55 4.92 1.95 -5.05
N GLU A 56 4.94 2.83 -6.05
CA GLU A 56 3.73 3.21 -6.79
C GLU A 56 3.05 2.00 -7.44
N LYS A 57 3.82 1.17 -8.15
CA LYS A 57 3.31 -0.03 -8.82
C LYS A 57 2.70 -1.02 -7.84
N GLU A 58 3.35 -1.24 -6.70
CA GLU A 58 2.88 -2.16 -5.66
C GLU A 58 1.61 -1.61 -4.97
N LEU A 59 1.55 -0.32 -4.66
CA LEU A 59 0.33 0.32 -4.15
C LEU A 59 -0.83 0.27 -5.15
N HIS A 60 -0.56 0.41 -6.45
CA HIS A 60 -1.57 0.27 -7.50
C HIS A 60 -2.15 -1.16 -7.52
N ARG A 61 -1.29 -2.17 -7.49
CA ARG A 61 -1.68 -3.59 -7.41
C ARG A 61 -2.49 -3.88 -6.15
N PHE A 62 -2.02 -3.36 -5.01
CA PHE A 62 -2.70 -3.49 -3.73
C PHE A 62 -4.11 -2.88 -3.77
N ARG A 63 -4.28 -1.69 -4.32
CA ARG A 63 -5.59 -1.04 -4.44
C ARG A 63 -6.56 -1.88 -5.27
N ARG A 64 -6.09 -2.51 -6.34
CA ARG A 64 -6.89 -3.44 -7.15
C ARG A 64 -7.27 -4.69 -6.36
N LEU A 65 -6.33 -5.29 -5.62
CA LEU A 65 -6.59 -6.44 -4.75
C LEU A 65 -7.60 -6.12 -3.65
N TYR A 66 -7.42 -5.01 -2.95
CA TYR A 66 -8.33 -4.53 -1.91
C TYR A 66 -9.74 -4.35 -2.44
N ARG A 67 -9.90 -3.71 -3.61
CA ARG A 67 -11.20 -3.57 -4.28
C ARG A 67 -11.80 -4.93 -4.61
N ASN A 68 -11.02 -5.87 -5.16
CA ASN A 68 -11.51 -7.21 -5.45
C ASN A 68 -12.02 -7.89 -4.18
N ILE A 69 -11.27 -7.84 -3.08
CA ILE A 69 -11.67 -8.50 -1.83
C ILE A 69 -12.92 -7.84 -1.22
N CYS A 70 -13.02 -6.51 -1.27
CA CYS A 70 -14.15 -5.78 -0.70
C CYS A 70 -15.42 -5.84 -1.58
N TYR A 71 -15.27 -5.96 -2.91
CA TYR A 71 -16.37 -5.78 -3.85
C TYR A 71 -16.69 -7.00 -4.75
N ARG A 72 -15.93 -8.12 -4.73
CA ARG A 72 -16.17 -9.30 -5.61
C ARG A 72 -17.45 -10.11 -5.36
N ASN A 73 -18.19 -9.88 -4.30
CA ASN A 73 -19.45 -10.61 -4.04
C ASN A 73 -20.68 -9.69 -4.26
N ASN A 74 -20.78 -9.06 -5.43
CA ASN A 74 -21.99 -8.42 -5.92
C ASN A 74 -22.51 -9.19 -7.13
#